data_AF-A0A9P6BT05-F1
#
_entry.id   AF-A0A9P6BT05-F1
#
_cell.length_a   1.000
_cell.length_b   1.000
_cell.length_c   1.000
_cell.angle_alpha   90.00
_cell.angle_beta   90.00
_cell.angle_gamma   90.00
#
_symmetry.space_group_name_H-M   'P 1'
#
loop_
_entity.id
_entity.type
_entity.pdbx_description
1 polymer ?
#
loop_
_entity_poly.entity_id
_entity_poly.type
_entity_poly.pdbx_seq_one_letter_code
_entity_poly.pdbx_strand_id
1 'polypeptide(L)'
;MTDSHQPSKLTALTIRRLTLTRGSLTSILQCCPALETIDLWETTLIPSWNFDDYQHARVNRLTALITDTFDDGNPPLLVHFPELTWLDTYYDSSLSAFPTQKVKDTVSRWCPNLNYLGTNHTPALILSHLVANVLFGLSGLVFNYDNISPEVILALLCYPDNWITLSVYSLRDYYSHSVDDPVPMVKDHFQGSRWMIQSIMRGYSKLRLFHFPDHEMDMDQIDRVSWSCNELKSIRVRIKGLDTKERIEGAINRWKEGKKQKSLGKEIKNPEEEDDSIEARVARHLLQFDKLRILWLGTKTCAL
;
A
#
# COMPACT_ATOMS: atom_id res chain seq x y z
N MET A 1 -17.46 -47.94 4.20
CA MET A 1 -18.13 -46.80 3.54
C MET A 1 -17.21 -45.62 3.68
N THR A 2 -16.39 -45.37 2.66
CA THR A 2 -15.52 -44.21 2.59
C THR A 2 -16.34 -43.08 1.98
N ASP A 3 -17.03 -42.31 2.82
CA ASP A 3 -17.57 -41.05 2.37
C ASP A 3 -16.40 -40.21 1.90
N SER A 4 -16.32 -40.00 0.58
CA SER A 4 -15.39 -39.07 -0.02
C SER A 4 -15.84 -37.68 0.40
N HIS A 5 -15.43 -37.25 1.59
CA HIS A 5 -15.62 -35.88 2.03
C HIS A 5 -14.97 -34.98 0.98
N GLN A 6 -15.81 -34.32 0.20
CA GLN A 6 -15.35 -33.36 -0.78
C GLN A 6 -14.54 -32.30 -0.04
N PRO A 7 -13.28 -32.05 -0.42
CA PRO A 7 -12.44 -31.08 0.28
C PRO A 7 -13.10 -29.70 0.23
N SER A 8 -12.94 -28.95 1.32
CA SER A 8 -13.44 -27.57 1.42
C SER A 8 -12.94 -26.73 0.25
N LYS A 9 -13.83 -25.93 -0.32
CA LYS A 9 -13.53 -24.97 -1.40
C LYS A 9 -13.29 -23.56 -0.87
N LEU A 10 -13.20 -23.38 0.44
CA LEU A 10 -12.99 -22.08 1.07
C LEU A 10 -11.62 -21.53 0.70
N THR A 11 -11.58 -20.37 0.03
CA THR A 11 -10.33 -19.70 -0.39
C THR A 11 -9.96 -18.49 0.46
N ALA A 12 -10.92 -17.92 1.20
CA ALA A 12 -10.68 -16.80 2.10
C ALA A 12 -11.41 -17.01 3.43
N LEU A 13 -10.73 -16.68 4.52
CA LEU A 13 -11.25 -16.76 5.87
C LEU A 13 -11.00 -15.44 6.59
N THR A 14 -12.05 -14.89 7.18
CA THR A 14 -11.98 -13.68 8.00
C THR A 14 -12.51 -13.99 9.39
N ILE A 15 -11.67 -13.79 10.40
CA ILE A 15 -11.97 -13.94 11.82
C ILE A 15 -11.71 -12.58 12.45
N ARG A 16 -12.71 -12.01 13.13
CA ARG A 16 -12.61 -10.68 13.72
C ARG A 16 -13.02 -10.65 15.17
N ARG A 17 -12.27 -9.95 16.01
CA ARG A 17 -12.63 -9.68 17.41
C ARG A 17 -12.93 -10.95 18.19
N LEU A 18 -12.13 -11.99 17.95
CA LEU A 18 -12.25 -13.27 18.61
C LEU A 18 -10.95 -13.62 19.32
N THR A 19 -11.08 -14.44 20.35
CA THR A 19 -9.95 -15.10 21.00
C THR A 19 -9.98 -16.55 20.57
N LEU A 20 -8.89 -17.05 19.99
CA LEU A 20 -8.76 -18.47 19.64
C LEU A 20 -7.43 -19.03 20.11
N THR A 21 -7.40 -20.33 20.37
CA THR A 21 -6.13 -21.03 20.55
C THR A 21 -5.46 -21.25 19.20
N ARG A 22 -4.14 -21.30 19.17
CA ARG A 22 -3.39 -21.69 17.95
C ARG A 22 -3.74 -23.09 17.44
N GLY A 23 -4.05 -24.02 18.35
CA GLY A 23 -4.53 -25.35 17.97
C GLY A 23 -5.83 -25.28 17.17
N SER A 24 -6.78 -24.45 17.63
CA SER A 24 -8.04 -24.22 16.91
C SER A 24 -7.83 -23.60 15.53
N LEU A 25 -6.90 -22.65 15.40
CA LEU A 25 -6.53 -22.09 14.08
C LEU A 25 -5.99 -23.20 13.17
N THR A 26 -5.05 -24.00 13.67
CA THR A 26 -4.41 -25.07 12.92
C THR A 26 -5.42 -26.11 12.43
N SER A 27 -6.38 -26.51 13.27
CA SER A 27 -7.47 -27.40 12.87
C SER A 27 -8.33 -26.80 11.75
N ILE A 28 -8.59 -25.48 11.77
CA ILE A 28 -9.30 -24.81 10.67
C ILE A 28 -8.48 -24.88 9.38
N LEU A 29 -7.18 -24.61 9.47
CA LEU A 29 -6.25 -24.67 8.33
C LEU A 29 -6.17 -26.06 7.70
N GLN A 30 -6.14 -27.12 8.51
CA GLN A 30 -6.14 -28.51 8.04
C GLN A 30 -7.45 -28.89 7.32
N CYS A 31 -8.58 -28.37 7.79
CA CYS A 31 -9.89 -28.59 7.16
C CYS A 31 -10.12 -27.76 5.88
N CYS A 32 -9.29 -26.75 5.62
CA CYS A 32 -9.47 -25.80 4.52
C CYS A 32 -8.26 -25.76 3.57
N PRO A 33 -7.89 -26.86 2.89
CA PRO A 33 -6.67 -26.93 2.08
C PRO A 33 -6.65 -25.97 0.87
N ALA A 34 -7.80 -25.42 0.47
CA ALA A 34 -7.92 -24.46 -0.63
C ALA A 34 -7.72 -23.00 -0.19
N LEU A 35 -7.45 -22.75 1.10
CA LEU A 35 -7.35 -21.41 1.65
C LEU A 35 -6.12 -20.66 1.11
N GLU A 36 -6.34 -19.41 0.69
CA GLU A 36 -5.31 -18.53 0.11
C GLU A 36 -5.13 -17.27 0.94
N THR A 37 -6.22 -16.75 1.52
CA THR A 37 -6.23 -15.52 2.32
C THR A 37 -6.78 -15.78 3.72
N ILE A 38 -6.08 -15.25 4.72
CA ILE A 38 -6.52 -15.23 6.12
C ILE A 38 -6.49 -13.79 6.63
N ASP A 39 -7.61 -13.34 7.19
CA ASP A 39 -7.72 -12.05 7.88
C ASP A 39 -8.09 -12.30 9.35
N LEU A 40 -7.14 -12.05 10.27
CA LEU A 40 -7.30 -12.18 11.72
C LEU A 40 -7.43 -10.80 12.39
N TRP A 41 -8.19 -9.87 11.80
CA TRP A 41 -8.34 -8.50 12.32
C TRP A 41 -8.85 -8.44 13.76
N GLU A 42 -8.16 -7.70 14.64
CA GLU A 42 -8.48 -7.59 16.07
C GLU A 42 -8.71 -8.94 16.76
N THR A 43 -8.03 -9.99 16.31
CA THR A 43 -8.12 -11.34 16.87
C THR A 43 -6.90 -11.64 17.71
N THR A 44 -7.10 -12.27 18.87
CA THR A 44 -6.02 -12.65 19.80
C THR A 44 -5.79 -14.15 19.72
N LEU A 45 -4.55 -14.55 19.43
CA LEU A 45 -4.14 -15.96 19.43
C LEU A 45 -3.55 -16.35 20.79
N ILE A 46 -4.24 -17.22 21.52
CA ILE A 46 -3.69 -17.83 22.72
C ILE A 46 -2.67 -18.91 22.29
N PRO A 47 -1.42 -18.85 22.77
CA PRO A 47 -0.42 -19.89 22.54
C PRO A 47 -0.92 -21.27 23.00
N SER A 48 -0.60 -22.32 22.23
CA SER A 48 -0.87 -23.71 22.60
C SER A 48 0.45 -24.37 23.01
N TRP A 49 0.43 -25.12 24.11
CA TRP A 49 1.58 -25.90 24.58
C TRP A 49 1.95 -27.05 23.62
N ASN A 50 0.96 -27.55 22.88
CA ASN A 50 1.18 -28.52 21.82
C ASN A 50 1.39 -27.75 20.53
N PHE A 51 2.66 -27.60 20.15
CA PHE A 51 3.01 -27.04 18.86
C PHE A 51 2.76 -28.09 17.77
N ASP A 52 1.96 -27.73 16.77
CA ASP A 52 1.76 -28.48 15.54
C ASP A 52 2.60 -27.80 14.45
N ASP A 53 3.53 -28.55 13.87
CA ASP A 53 4.42 -28.13 12.78
C ASP A 53 3.73 -28.12 11.40
N TYR A 54 2.40 -28.22 11.38
CA TYR A 54 1.59 -28.06 10.18
C TYR A 54 1.86 -26.76 9.44
N GLN A 55 2.14 -26.87 8.14
CA GLN A 55 2.34 -25.74 7.24
C GLN A 55 1.25 -25.74 6.16
N HIS A 56 0.58 -24.61 5.99
CA HIS A 56 -0.46 -24.45 4.99
C HIS A 56 0.13 -24.08 3.63
N ALA A 57 0.01 -24.98 2.65
CA ALA A 57 0.71 -24.88 1.36
C ALA A 57 0.21 -23.77 0.41
N ARG A 58 -0.96 -23.18 0.65
CA ARG A 58 -1.60 -22.22 -0.29
C ARG A 58 -1.85 -20.83 0.26
N VAL A 59 -1.71 -20.62 1.58
CA VAL A 59 -1.99 -19.31 2.16
C VAL A 59 -0.84 -18.39 1.79
N ASN A 60 -1.16 -17.39 0.97
CA ASN A 60 -0.20 -16.43 0.44
C ASN A 60 -0.45 -15.00 0.93
N ARG A 61 -1.57 -14.78 1.63
CA ARG A 61 -1.96 -13.50 2.23
C ARG A 61 -2.46 -13.67 3.65
N LEU A 62 -1.85 -12.92 4.57
CA LEU A 62 -2.18 -12.94 6.00
C LEU A 62 -2.37 -11.52 6.51
N THR A 63 -3.45 -11.29 7.26
CA THR A 63 -3.60 -10.13 8.14
C THR A 63 -3.63 -10.59 9.59
N ALA A 64 -2.78 -10.04 10.47
CA ALA A 64 -2.73 -10.44 11.88
C ALA A 64 -2.12 -9.36 12.80
N LEU A 65 -2.29 -9.53 14.11
CA LEU A 65 -1.62 -8.70 15.11
C LEU A 65 -0.10 -8.90 15.03
N ILE A 66 0.67 -7.81 15.09
CA ILE A 66 2.13 -7.86 14.95
C ILE A 66 2.81 -8.73 16.02
N THR A 67 2.29 -8.74 17.25
CA THR A 67 2.81 -9.58 18.36
C THR A 67 2.58 -11.06 18.10
N ASP A 68 1.38 -11.43 17.63
CA ASP A 68 1.03 -12.82 17.34
C ASP A 68 1.83 -13.34 16.14
N THR A 69 2.12 -12.45 15.19
CA THR A 69 2.89 -12.73 13.99
C THR A 69 4.35 -13.08 14.30
N PHE A 70 4.99 -12.36 15.21
CA PHE A 70 6.44 -12.45 15.41
C PHE A 70 6.90 -12.94 16.80
N ASP A 71 6.07 -12.81 17.83
CA ASP A 71 6.55 -12.89 19.22
C ASP A 71 5.93 -14.02 20.05
N ASP A 72 4.65 -14.32 19.84
CA ASP A 72 3.88 -14.94 20.91
C ASP A 72 4.18 -16.45 21.10
N GLY A 73 4.99 -16.81 22.09
CA GLY A 73 4.98 -18.17 22.68
C GLY A 73 5.72 -19.30 21.95
N ASN A 74 6.58 -19.00 20.96
CA ASN A 74 7.54 -19.91 20.32
C ASN A 74 6.96 -21.27 19.84
N PRO A 75 6.66 -21.43 18.55
CA PRO A 75 7.13 -20.65 17.39
C PRO A 75 6.15 -19.56 16.92
N PRO A 76 6.58 -18.60 16.08
CA PRO A 76 5.74 -17.53 15.56
C PRO A 76 4.64 -18.04 14.61
N LEU A 77 3.53 -17.30 14.47
CA LEU A 77 2.42 -17.65 13.57
C LEU A 77 2.87 -17.89 12.12
N LEU A 78 3.91 -17.17 11.66
CA LEU A 78 4.46 -17.30 10.31
C LEU A 78 4.99 -18.70 9.97
N VAL A 79 5.30 -19.55 10.96
CA VAL A 79 5.73 -20.93 10.74
C VAL A 79 4.74 -21.74 9.89
N HIS A 80 3.45 -21.39 9.98
CA HIS A 80 2.37 -22.08 9.29
C HIS A 80 2.19 -21.62 7.83
N PHE A 81 2.91 -20.59 7.35
CA PHE A 81 2.65 -19.96 6.05
C PHE A 81 3.93 -19.76 5.21
N PRO A 82 4.56 -20.84 4.72
CA PRO A 82 5.81 -20.74 3.97
C PRO A 82 5.69 -20.02 2.62
N GLU A 83 4.51 -20.07 2.00
CA GLU A 83 4.22 -19.45 0.70
C GLU A 83 3.69 -18.01 0.82
N LEU A 84 3.88 -17.37 1.98
CA LEU A 84 3.38 -16.02 2.21
C LEU A 84 4.10 -14.99 1.33
N THR A 85 3.32 -14.25 0.54
CA THR A 85 3.80 -13.17 -0.32
C THR A 85 3.32 -11.79 0.13
N TRP A 86 2.19 -11.76 0.85
CA TRP A 86 1.58 -10.55 1.40
C TRP A 86 1.33 -10.71 2.89
N LEU A 87 1.91 -9.82 3.69
CA LEU A 87 1.66 -9.73 5.12
C LEU A 87 1.11 -8.35 5.46
N ASP A 88 -0.06 -8.31 6.08
CA ASP A 88 -0.64 -7.10 6.65
C ASP A 88 -0.61 -7.24 8.17
N THR A 89 0.03 -6.30 8.86
CA THR A 89 0.10 -6.29 10.32
C THR A 89 -0.62 -5.08 10.85
N TYR A 90 -1.28 -5.23 11.99
CA TYR A 90 -1.71 -4.11 12.80
C TYR A 90 -0.99 -4.09 14.14
N TYR A 91 -0.74 -2.89 14.62
CA TYR A 91 -0.03 -2.67 15.87
C TYR A 91 -1.02 -2.45 17.01
N ASP A 92 -0.84 -3.19 18.11
CA ASP A 92 -1.43 -2.84 19.40
C ASP A 92 -0.38 -2.13 20.25
N SER A 93 -0.83 -1.12 20.97
CA SER A 93 -0.06 -0.23 21.85
C SER A 93 0.75 -0.92 22.96
N SER A 94 0.62 -2.24 23.12
CA SER A 94 1.22 -3.05 24.17
C SER A 94 2.73 -3.32 24.01
N LEU A 95 3.31 -3.09 22.82
CA LEU A 95 4.74 -3.31 22.59
C LEU A 95 5.60 -2.16 23.14
N SER A 96 6.47 -2.47 24.11
CA SER A 96 7.42 -1.52 24.70
C SER A 96 8.67 -1.29 23.84
N ALA A 97 9.07 -2.30 23.06
CA ALA A 97 10.19 -2.24 22.13
C ALA A 97 9.94 -3.16 20.93
N PHE A 98 10.41 -2.76 19.75
CA PHE A 98 10.26 -3.55 18.53
C PHE A 98 11.48 -4.48 18.32
N PRO A 99 11.32 -5.81 18.32
CA PRO A 99 12.44 -6.75 18.28
C PRO A 99 12.95 -6.97 16.84
N THR A 100 13.52 -5.93 16.23
CA THR A 100 13.91 -5.86 14.80
C THR A 100 14.65 -7.12 14.31
N GLN A 101 15.67 -7.57 15.03
CA GLN A 101 16.48 -8.72 14.61
C GLN A 101 15.67 -10.02 14.62
N LYS A 102 14.85 -10.25 15.66
CA LYS A 102 13.97 -11.42 15.75
C LYS A 102 12.97 -11.46 14.60
N VAL A 103 12.37 -10.31 14.27
CA VAL A 103 11.44 -10.18 13.14
C VAL A 103 12.15 -10.52 11.83
N LYS A 104 13.35 -9.99 11.62
CA LYS A 104 14.15 -10.24 10.41
C LYS A 104 14.48 -11.72 10.24
N ASP A 105 14.95 -12.36 11.31
CA ASP A 105 15.29 -13.79 11.31
C ASP A 105 14.05 -14.64 11.08
N THR A 106 12.92 -14.26 11.69
CA THR A 106 11.63 -14.95 11.52
C THR A 106 11.15 -14.92 10.07
N VAL A 107 11.13 -13.73 9.45
CA VAL A 107 10.67 -13.58 8.06
C VAL A 107 11.61 -14.30 7.11
N SER A 108 12.93 -14.12 7.27
CA SER A 108 13.92 -14.76 6.40
C SER A 108 13.84 -16.29 6.47
N ARG A 109 13.51 -16.83 7.64
CA ARG A 109 13.39 -18.28 7.86
C ARG A 109 12.08 -18.86 7.35
N TRP A 110 10.96 -18.20 7.61
CA TRP A 110 9.63 -18.79 7.41
C TRP A 110 8.86 -18.23 6.22
N CYS A 111 9.14 -17.01 5.78
CA CYS A 111 8.43 -16.36 4.67
C CYS A 111 9.43 -15.69 3.70
N PRO A 112 10.35 -16.44 3.08
CA PRO A 112 11.39 -15.87 2.22
C PRO A 112 10.83 -15.21 0.94
N ASN A 113 9.59 -15.53 0.56
CA ASN A 113 8.91 -14.98 -0.61
C ASN A 113 8.07 -13.73 -0.31
N LEU A 114 8.12 -13.22 0.94
CA LEU A 114 7.37 -12.04 1.35
C LEU A 114 7.85 -10.81 0.57
N ASN A 115 6.98 -10.25 -0.27
CA ASN A 115 7.31 -9.13 -1.15
C ASN A 115 6.39 -7.92 -0.97
N TYR A 116 5.37 -8.04 -0.12
CA TYR A 116 4.39 -7.01 0.13
C TYR A 116 4.09 -6.89 1.62
N LEU A 117 4.14 -5.66 2.15
CA LEU A 117 3.84 -5.36 3.54
C LEU A 117 2.70 -4.35 3.65
N GLY A 118 1.69 -4.70 4.45
CA GLY A 118 0.70 -3.79 5.01
C GLY A 118 1.02 -3.51 6.48
N THR A 119 0.94 -2.25 6.91
CA THR A 119 1.13 -1.87 8.31
C THR A 119 0.02 -0.90 8.73
N ASN A 120 -1.09 -1.42 9.22
CA ASN A 120 -2.16 -0.58 9.75
C ASN A 120 -1.85 -0.16 11.20
N HIS A 121 -2.11 1.10 11.54
CA HIS A 121 -1.86 1.67 12.86
C HIS A 121 -0.42 1.51 13.43
N THR A 122 0.56 1.16 12.59
CA THR A 122 1.94 0.96 13.04
C THR A 122 2.66 2.29 13.20
N PRO A 123 3.22 2.61 14.38
CA PRO A 123 3.94 3.87 14.62
C PRO A 123 5.07 4.09 13.61
N ALA A 124 5.28 5.35 13.21
CA ALA A 124 6.29 5.75 12.22
C ALA A 124 7.70 5.18 12.51
N LEU A 125 8.11 5.20 13.78
CA LEU A 125 9.40 4.65 14.22
C LEU A 125 9.53 3.17 13.86
N ILE A 126 8.51 2.37 14.19
CA ILE A 126 8.51 0.92 13.90
C ILE A 126 8.44 0.66 12.40
N LEU A 127 7.61 1.43 11.68
CA LEU A 127 7.52 1.35 10.23
C LEU A 127 8.88 1.63 9.56
N SER A 128 9.60 2.67 10.01
CA SER A 128 10.93 2.98 9.49
C SER A 128 11.93 1.85 9.76
N HIS A 129 11.88 1.20 10.93
CA HIS A 129 12.72 0.06 11.24
C HIS A 129 12.40 -1.17 10.40
N LEU A 130 11.12 -1.48 10.20
CA LEU A 130 10.65 -2.58 9.34
C LEU A 130 11.17 -2.42 7.91
N VAL A 131 10.99 -1.23 7.34
CA VAL A 131 11.38 -0.92 5.96
C VAL A 131 12.90 -0.86 5.80
N ALA A 132 13.62 -0.23 6.74
CA ALA A 132 15.06 -0.04 6.60
C ALA A 132 15.88 -1.32 6.89
N ASN A 133 15.46 -2.12 7.88
CA ASN A 133 16.34 -3.11 8.51
C ASN A 133 15.83 -4.55 8.44
N VAL A 134 14.52 -4.77 8.27
CA VAL A 134 13.91 -6.11 8.41
C VAL A 134 13.62 -6.71 7.04
N LEU A 135 12.88 -5.99 6.21
CA LEU A 135 12.23 -6.55 5.04
C LEU A 135 12.96 -6.13 3.75
N PHE A 136 14.06 -6.82 3.47
CA PHE A 136 14.81 -6.61 2.22
C PHE A 136 14.04 -7.21 1.04
N GLY A 137 14.04 -6.49 -0.09
CA GLY A 137 13.40 -6.97 -1.33
C GLY A 137 11.89 -6.77 -1.40
N LEU A 138 11.28 -6.02 -0.47
CA LEU A 138 9.88 -5.62 -0.61
C LEU A 138 9.66 -4.84 -1.91
N SER A 139 8.62 -5.24 -2.63
CA SER A 139 8.15 -4.56 -3.82
C SER A 139 6.92 -3.69 -3.57
N GLY A 140 6.24 -3.90 -2.44
CA GLY A 140 5.03 -3.18 -2.09
C GLY A 140 4.94 -2.82 -0.61
N LEU A 141 4.46 -1.60 -0.33
CA LEU A 141 4.16 -1.12 1.01
C LEU A 141 2.80 -0.41 1.03
N VAL A 142 1.96 -0.77 2.00
CA VAL A 142 0.73 -0.06 2.38
C VAL A 142 0.81 0.32 3.85
N PHE A 143 0.55 1.58 4.18
CA PHE A 143 0.61 2.06 5.56
C PHE A 143 -0.40 3.19 5.82
N ASN A 144 -0.66 3.56 7.06
CA ASN A 144 -1.54 4.71 7.32
C ASN A 144 -0.77 6.02 7.05
N TYR A 145 -1.37 6.95 6.29
CA TYR A 145 -0.72 8.24 5.97
C TYR A 145 -0.31 8.99 7.24
N ASP A 146 -1.11 8.93 8.30
CA ASP A 146 -0.83 9.58 9.60
C ASP A 146 0.50 9.10 10.21
N ASN A 147 0.97 7.91 9.84
CA ASN A 147 2.22 7.33 10.32
C ASN A 147 3.43 7.64 9.42
N ILE A 148 3.28 8.51 8.42
CA ILE A 148 4.41 8.96 7.62
C ILE A 148 5.29 9.94 8.42
N SER A 149 6.61 9.76 8.31
CA SER A 149 7.61 10.64 8.92
C SER A 149 8.83 10.79 8.00
N PRO A 150 9.73 11.75 8.26
CA PRO A 150 10.98 11.87 7.50
C PRO A 150 11.79 10.57 7.51
N GLU A 151 11.84 9.87 8.64
CA GLU A 151 12.54 8.60 8.82
C GLU A 151 11.95 7.49 7.94
N VAL A 152 10.61 7.43 7.82
CA VAL A 152 9.94 6.47 6.92
C VAL A 152 10.31 6.77 5.46
N ILE A 153 10.30 8.04 5.05
CA ILE A 153 10.70 8.41 3.68
C ILE A 153 12.17 8.08 3.41
N LEU A 154 13.07 8.40 4.35
CA LEU A 154 14.48 8.07 4.22
C LEU A 154 14.70 6.55 4.10
N ALA A 155 14.00 5.77 4.92
CA ALA A 155 14.05 4.30 4.85
C ALA A 155 13.59 3.78 3.48
N LEU A 156 12.52 4.36 2.92
CA LEU A 156 12.07 4.04 1.56
C LEU A 156 13.18 4.38 0.54
N LEU A 157 13.72 5.59 0.61
CA LEU A 157 14.74 6.11 -0.33
C LEU A 157 16.05 5.32 -0.33
N CYS A 158 16.34 4.51 0.69
CA CYS A 158 17.50 3.63 0.71
C CYS A 158 17.44 2.50 -0.34
N TYR A 159 16.24 2.14 -0.84
CA TYR A 159 16.04 1.01 -1.75
C TYR A 159 15.19 1.38 -2.99
N PRO A 160 15.58 2.40 -3.78
CA PRO A 160 14.73 2.99 -4.81
C PRO A 160 14.34 2.01 -5.93
N ASP A 161 15.17 0.99 -6.18
CA ASP A 161 14.96 0.01 -7.27
C ASP A 161 14.02 -1.14 -6.92
N ASN A 162 13.62 -1.26 -5.65
CA ASN A 162 12.77 -2.35 -5.17
C ASN A 162 11.28 -2.01 -5.28
N TRP A 163 10.93 -0.74 -5.09
CA TRP A 163 9.54 -0.33 -4.92
C TRP A 163 8.75 -0.28 -6.23
N ILE A 164 7.73 -1.13 -6.31
CA ILE A 164 6.75 -1.18 -7.39
C ILE A 164 5.44 -0.53 -6.95
N THR A 165 5.06 -0.69 -5.68
CA THR A 165 3.79 -0.22 -5.13
C THR A 165 4.03 0.53 -3.83
N LEU A 166 3.61 1.78 -3.77
CA LEU A 166 3.51 2.54 -2.53
C LEU A 166 2.10 3.09 -2.41
N SER A 167 1.44 2.77 -1.31
CA SER A 167 0.06 3.17 -1.06
C SER A 167 -0.12 3.52 0.41
N VAL A 168 -1.14 4.31 0.69
CA VAL A 168 -1.65 4.47 2.05
C VAL A 168 -3.04 3.88 2.21
N TYR A 169 -3.37 3.44 3.42
CA TYR A 169 -4.75 3.09 3.78
C TYR A 169 -5.58 4.36 3.75
N SER A 170 -6.37 4.51 2.70
CA SER A 170 -7.33 5.59 2.58
C SER A 170 -8.68 5.11 3.11
N LEU A 171 -9.11 5.66 4.26
CA LEU A 171 -10.51 5.52 4.68
C LEU A 171 -11.47 6.13 3.64
N ARG A 172 -10.96 7.03 2.80
CA ARG A 172 -11.71 7.77 1.80
C ARG A 172 -11.95 6.99 0.51
N ASP A 173 -11.18 5.93 0.24
CA ASP A 173 -11.34 5.10 -0.96
C ASP A 173 -12.68 4.35 -0.98
N TYR A 174 -13.38 4.27 0.17
CA TYR A 174 -14.73 3.72 0.30
C TYR A 174 -15.85 4.70 -0.04
N TYR A 175 -15.55 6.01 -0.11
CA TYR A 175 -16.55 7.01 -0.43
C TYR A 175 -16.41 7.37 -1.91
N SER A 176 -17.28 6.81 -2.76
CA SER A 176 -17.58 7.50 -4.01
C SER A 176 -18.24 8.81 -3.60
N HIS A 177 -17.47 9.89 -3.59
CA HIS A 177 -18.03 11.20 -3.32
C HIS A 177 -19.20 11.40 -4.28
N SER A 178 -20.36 11.71 -3.71
CA SER A 178 -21.50 12.09 -4.52
C SER A 178 -21.09 13.31 -5.35
N VAL A 179 -21.77 13.56 -6.48
CA VAL A 179 -21.47 14.73 -7.32
C VAL A 179 -21.54 16.03 -6.50
N ASP A 180 -22.27 16.04 -5.38
CA ASP A 180 -22.55 17.21 -4.58
C ASP A 180 -21.67 17.34 -3.33
N ASP A 181 -20.78 16.37 -3.06
CA ASP A 181 -19.91 16.43 -1.88
C ASP A 181 -18.82 17.50 -2.06
N PRO A 182 -18.62 18.39 -1.07
CA PRO A 182 -17.54 19.36 -1.12
C PRO A 182 -16.20 18.65 -1.13
N VAL A 183 -15.23 19.21 -1.87
CA VAL A 183 -13.86 18.70 -1.88
C VAL A 183 -13.32 18.75 -0.45
N PRO A 184 -13.01 17.62 0.20
CA PRO A 184 -12.72 17.63 1.62
C PRO A 184 -11.42 18.40 1.88
N MET A 185 -11.41 19.25 2.92
CA MET A 185 -10.19 19.93 3.35
C MET A 185 -9.14 18.89 3.77
N VAL A 186 -7.90 19.06 3.31
CA VAL A 186 -6.80 18.15 3.64
C VAL A 186 -6.14 18.62 4.92
N LYS A 187 -6.06 17.74 5.92
CA LYS A 187 -5.13 17.89 7.04
C LYS A 187 -3.85 17.12 6.69
N ASP A 188 -3.03 17.72 5.83
CA ASP A 188 -1.74 17.14 5.48
C ASP A 188 -0.75 17.47 6.60
N HIS A 189 -0.64 16.59 7.60
CA HIS A 189 0.29 16.78 8.73
C HIS A 189 1.75 16.78 8.29
N PHE A 190 2.03 16.29 7.08
CA PHE A 190 3.37 16.23 6.49
C PHE A 190 3.70 17.43 5.60
N GLN A 191 2.92 18.51 5.71
CA GLN A 191 3.08 19.77 4.96
C GLN A 191 4.50 20.35 4.96
N GLY A 192 5.17 20.35 6.11
CA GLY A 192 6.53 20.90 6.25
C GLY A 192 7.60 20.10 5.48
N SER A 193 7.30 18.86 5.12
CA SER A 193 8.24 17.90 4.52
C SER A 193 7.75 17.34 3.19
N ARG A 194 6.81 18.02 2.50
CA ARG A 194 6.23 17.58 1.21
C ARG A 194 7.27 17.21 0.15
N TRP A 195 8.37 17.96 0.11
CA TRP A 195 9.47 17.73 -0.83
C TRP A 195 10.08 16.32 -0.70
N MET A 196 10.00 15.70 0.49
CA MET A 196 10.52 14.36 0.72
C MET A 196 9.69 13.31 -0.01
N ILE A 197 8.36 13.42 0.00
CA ILE A 197 7.48 12.52 -0.77
C ILE A 197 7.74 12.68 -2.27
N GLN A 198 7.96 13.91 -2.75
CA GLN A 198 8.33 14.13 -4.15
C GLN A 198 9.66 13.47 -4.52
N SER A 199 10.58 13.32 -3.56
CA SER A 199 11.87 12.66 -3.79
C SER A 199 11.72 11.16 -4.10
N ILE A 200 10.65 10.52 -3.60
CA ILE A 200 10.29 9.14 -3.97
C ILE A 200 10.00 9.06 -5.47
N MET A 201 9.12 9.94 -5.98
CA MET A 201 8.74 9.97 -7.41
C MET A 201 9.91 10.27 -8.34
N ARG A 202 10.90 11.02 -7.84
CA ARG A 202 12.15 11.32 -8.56
C ARG A 202 13.13 10.15 -8.60
N GLY A 203 13.20 9.35 -7.55
CA GLY A 203 14.16 8.24 -7.48
C GLY A 203 13.67 6.94 -8.14
N TYR A 204 12.36 6.71 -8.21
CA TYR A 204 11.85 5.33 -8.35
C TYR A 204 11.38 5.04 -9.77
N SER A 205 12.30 4.58 -10.60
CA SER A 205 12.03 4.31 -12.03
C SER A 205 11.00 3.19 -12.27
N LYS A 206 10.92 2.21 -11.34
CA LYS A 206 10.05 1.04 -11.44
C LYS A 206 8.69 1.20 -10.76
N LEU A 207 8.44 2.34 -10.11
CA LEU A 207 7.20 2.58 -9.38
C LEU A 207 6.01 2.56 -10.35
N ARG A 208 5.06 1.63 -10.11
CA ARG A 208 3.85 1.45 -10.93
C ARG A 208 2.61 2.03 -10.27
N LEU A 209 2.56 2.02 -8.94
CA LEU A 209 1.41 2.48 -8.17
C LEU A 209 1.89 3.42 -7.07
N PHE A 210 1.37 4.63 -7.07
CA PHE A 210 1.62 5.64 -6.06
C PHE A 210 0.31 6.26 -5.55
N HIS A 211 -0.18 5.80 -4.40
CA HIS A 211 -1.48 6.19 -3.84
C HIS A 211 -1.32 6.88 -2.49
N PHE A 212 -1.34 8.21 -2.50
CA PHE A 212 -1.23 9.08 -1.34
C PHE A 212 -2.36 10.13 -1.40
N PRO A 213 -3.64 9.71 -1.29
CA PRO A 213 -4.78 10.61 -1.48
C PRO A 213 -4.89 11.72 -0.42
N ASP A 214 -4.26 11.54 0.74
CA ASP A 214 -4.20 12.55 1.80
C ASP A 214 -2.98 13.49 1.68
N HIS A 215 -2.11 13.26 0.70
CA HIS A 215 -0.97 14.11 0.42
C HIS A 215 -1.28 15.16 -0.65
N GLU A 216 -0.97 16.42 -0.35
CA GLU A 216 -1.08 17.52 -1.31
C GLU A 216 0.29 17.91 -1.87
N MET A 217 0.49 17.64 -3.16
CA MET A 217 1.71 17.99 -3.89
C MET A 217 1.67 19.42 -4.42
N ASP A 218 2.84 20.03 -4.56
CA ASP A 218 3.01 21.38 -5.09
C ASP A 218 3.67 21.35 -6.48
N MET A 219 2.95 21.81 -7.51
CA MET A 219 3.46 21.83 -8.89
C MET A 219 4.69 22.73 -9.05
N ASP A 220 4.84 23.77 -8.24
CA ASP A 220 6.03 24.64 -8.31
C ASP A 220 7.30 23.89 -7.89
N GLN A 221 7.17 22.84 -7.07
CA GLN A 221 8.28 21.97 -6.71
C GLN A 221 8.50 20.84 -7.74
N ILE A 222 7.43 20.36 -8.37
CA ILE A 222 7.47 19.34 -9.42
C ILE A 222 8.14 19.90 -10.68
N ASP A 223 7.81 21.13 -11.07
CA ASP A 223 8.34 21.76 -12.29
C ASP A 223 9.86 22.03 -12.21
N ARG A 224 10.42 22.14 -10.99
CA ARG A 224 11.87 22.29 -10.79
C ARG A 224 12.65 21.02 -11.08
N VAL A 225 12.05 19.86 -10.84
CA VAL A 225 12.71 18.56 -11.00
C VAL A 225 11.69 17.49 -11.37
N SER A 226 11.79 17.00 -12.61
CA SER A 226 10.91 15.98 -13.16
C SER A 226 10.92 14.67 -12.37
N TRP A 227 9.79 13.98 -12.36
CA TRP A 227 9.70 12.62 -11.80
C TRP A 227 10.30 11.60 -12.77
N SER A 228 10.86 10.52 -12.22
CA SER A 228 11.54 9.47 -13.00
C SER A 228 10.74 8.17 -13.09
N CYS A 229 9.54 8.11 -12.52
CA CYS A 229 8.68 6.93 -12.46
C CYS A 229 8.01 6.60 -13.81
N ASN A 230 8.81 6.20 -14.79
CA ASN A 230 8.35 5.89 -16.16
C ASN A 230 7.39 4.70 -16.23
N GLU A 231 7.44 3.81 -15.23
CA GLU A 231 6.55 2.66 -15.10
C GLU A 231 5.20 2.98 -14.44
N LEU A 232 4.94 4.24 -14.08
CA LEU A 232 3.75 4.64 -13.33
C LEU A 232 2.47 4.32 -14.12
N LYS A 233 1.63 3.46 -13.55
CA LYS A 233 0.34 3.03 -14.10
C LYS A 233 -0.85 3.65 -13.37
N SER A 234 -0.70 3.91 -12.08
CA SER A 234 -1.75 4.45 -11.24
C SER A 234 -1.20 5.47 -10.25
N ILE A 235 -1.83 6.64 -10.23
CA ILE A 235 -1.54 7.70 -9.26
C ILE A 235 -2.82 8.18 -8.59
N ARG A 236 -2.76 8.31 -7.27
CA ARG A 236 -3.79 8.96 -6.46
C ARG A 236 -3.12 9.97 -5.55
N VAL A 237 -3.26 11.25 -5.85
CA VAL A 237 -2.65 12.35 -5.10
C VAL A 237 -3.59 13.54 -5.10
N ARG A 238 -3.30 14.54 -4.27
CA ARG A 238 -3.91 15.87 -4.42
C ARG A 238 -2.86 16.85 -4.90
N ILE A 239 -3.30 17.89 -5.58
CA ILE A 239 -2.43 18.96 -6.06
C ILE A 239 -2.91 20.29 -5.47
N LYS A 240 -1.97 21.05 -4.91
CA LYS A 240 -2.20 22.40 -4.41
C LYS A 240 -2.73 23.29 -5.54
N GLY A 241 -3.83 23.98 -5.27
CA GLY A 241 -4.55 24.77 -6.27
C GLY A 241 -5.54 23.98 -7.13
N LEU A 242 -5.67 22.66 -6.98
CA LEU A 242 -6.84 21.93 -7.47
C LEU A 242 -7.85 21.73 -6.33
N ASP A 243 -8.35 22.85 -5.82
CA ASP A 243 -9.16 22.95 -4.60
C ASP A 243 -10.67 22.84 -4.84
N THR A 244 -11.12 23.04 -6.08
CA THR A 244 -12.52 22.86 -6.47
C THR A 244 -12.70 21.67 -7.41
N LYS A 245 -13.93 21.17 -7.47
CA LYS A 245 -14.28 20.05 -8.34
C LYS A 245 -14.08 20.42 -9.81
N GLU A 246 -14.46 21.63 -10.21
CA GLU A 246 -14.35 22.13 -11.58
C GLU A 246 -12.89 22.14 -12.04
N ARG A 247 -11.96 22.57 -11.17
CA ARG A 247 -10.53 22.58 -11.45
C ARG A 247 -9.97 21.17 -11.58
N ILE A 248 -10.34 20.27 -10.66
CA ILE A 248 -9.95 18.86 -10.72
C ILE A 248 -10.45 18.20 -12.01
N GLU A 249 -11.72 18.43 -12.38
CA GLU A 249 -12.30 17.89 -13.59
C GLU A 249 -11.68 18.50 -14.85
N GLY A 250 -11.37 19.79 -14.83
CA GLY A 250 -10.63 20.47 -15.89
C GLY A 250 -9.27 19.81 -16.16
N ALA A 251 -8.49 19.55 -15.11
CA ALA A 251 -7.20 18.87 -15.21
C ALA A 251 -7.34 17.44 -15.77
N ILE A 252 -8.30 16.66 -15.25
CA ILE A 252 -8.55 15.28 -15.72
C ILE A 252 -8.99 15.26 -17.19
N ASN A 253 -9.88 16.17 -17.59
CA ASN A 253 -10.39 16.22 -18.97
C ASN A 253 -9.29 16.61 -19.96
N ARG A 254 -8.43 17.58 -19.61
CA ARG A 254 -7.25 17.93 -20.41
C ARG A 254 -6.29 16.76 -20.56
N TRP A 255 -5.99 16.05 -19.47
CA TRP A 255 -5.15 14.85 -19.52
C TRP A 255 -5.74 13.76 -20.42
N LYS A 256 -7.06 13.48 -20.34
CA LYS A 256 -7.74 12.52 -21.22
C LYS A 256 -7.64 12.90 -22.70
N GLU A 257 -7.91 14.16 -23.03
CA GLU A 257 -7.86 14.64 -24.41
C GLU A 257 -6.43 14.57 -24.94
N GLY A 258 -5.42 14.98 -24.15
CA GLY A 258 -4.01 14.82 -24.53
C GLY A 258 -3.61 13.35 -24.75
N LYS A 259 -4.11 12.42 -23.93
CA LYS A 259 -3.89 10.97 -24.14
C LYS A 259 -4.53 10.47 -25.44
N LYS A 260 -5.74 10.93 -25.75
CA LYS A 260 -6.44 10.60 -27.00
C LYS A 260 -5.73 11.17 -28.23
N GLN A 261 -5.19 12.38 -28.15
CA GLN A 261 -4.41 12.97 -29.25
C GLN A 261 -3.10 12.20 -29.48
N LYS A 262 -2.40 11.84 -28.39
CA LYS A 262 -1.17 11.04 -28.45
C LYS A 262 -1.42 9.65 -29.07
N SER A 263 -2.54 8.99 -28.73
CA SER A 263 -2.88 7.68 -29.31
C SER A 263 -3.26 7.74 -30.80
N LEU A 264 -3.74 8.89 -31.27
CA LEU A 264 -4.00 9.16 -32.69
C LEU A 264 -2.73 9.56 -33.47
N GLY A 265 -1.56 9.57 -32.82
CA GLY A 265 -0.30 10.02 -33.44
C GLY A 265 -0.31 11.50 -33.83
N LYS A 266 -1.26 12.28 -33.32
CA LYS A 266 -1.26 13.73 -33.52
C LYS A 266 -0.18 14.30 -32.62
N GLU A 267 0.71 15.07 -33.23
CA GLU A 267 1.59 15.94 -32.48
C GLU A 267 0.68 16.82 -31.62
N ILE A 268 0.86 16.74 -30.30
CA ILE A 268 0.23 17.68 -29.38
C ILE A 268 0.94 18.99 -29.71
N LYS A 269 0.39 19.75 -30.69
CA LYS A 269 0.65 21.17 -30.76
C LYS A 269 0.41 21.64 -29.33
N ASN A 270 1.34 22.37 -28.73
CA ASN A 270 1.19 22.88 -27.38
C ASN A 270 0.52 24.27 -27.45
N PRO A 271 -0.80 24.43 -27.74
CA PRO A 271 -1.45 25.69 -27.39
C PRO A 271 -1.47 25.86 -25.86
N GLU A 272 -1.16 24.79 -25.11
CA GLU A 272 -1.00 24.83 -23.66
C GLU A 272 0.29 25.51 -23.20
N GLU A 273 1.31 25.74 -24.06
CA GLU A 273 2.50 26.49 -23.62
C GLU A 273 2.19 27.95 -23.26
N GLU A 274 1.05 28.48 -23.70
CA GLU A 274 0.55 29.80 -23.30
C GLU A 274 -0.42 29.75 -22.09
N ASP A 275 -0.92 28.57 -21.72
CA ASP A 275 -1.87 28.39 -20.62
C ASP A 275 -1.13 27.92 -19.36
N ASP A 276 -0.83 28.88 -18.49
CA ASP A 276 -0.17 28.68 -17.18
C ASP A 276 -1.16 28.31 -16.05
N SER A 277 -2.41 27.97 -16.38
CA SER A 277 -3.35 27.45 -15.38
C SER A 277 -2.82 26.17 -14.73
N ILE A 278 -3.17 25.97 -13.46
CA ILE A 278 -2.74 24.78 -12.70
C ILE A 278 -3.26 23.49 -13.35
N GLU A 279 -4.45 23.54 -13.96
CA GLU A 279 -5.08 22.42 -14.66
C GLU A 279 -4.26 21.99 -15.87
N ALA A 280 -3.79 22.96 -16.66
CA ALA A 280 -2.92 22.73 -17.80
C ALA A 280 -1.54 22.20 -17.36
N ARG A 281 -0.93 22.82 -16.34
CA ARG A 281 0.36 22.38 -15.77
C ARG A 281 0.31 20.93 -15.28
N VAL A 282 -0.71 20.57 -14.51
CA VAL A 282 -0.92 19.20 -14.01
C VAL A 282 -1.15 18.21 -15.16
N ALA A 283 -2.02 18.55 -16.12
CA ALA A 283 -2.30 17.67 -17.25
C ALA A 283 -1.04 17.40 -18.09
N ARG A 284 -0.28 18.45 -18.42
CA ARG A 284 0.98 18.36 -19.18
C ARG A 284 2.03 17.51 -18.47
N HIS A 285 2.19 17.70 -17.16
CA HIS A 285 3.08 16.87 -16.36
C HIS A 285 2.66 15.40 -16.39
N LEU A 286 1.38 15.10 -16.17
CA LEU A 286 0.86 13.72 -16.16
C LEU A 286 0.90 13.04 -17.54
N LEU A 287 0.91 13.80 -18.63
CA LEU A 287 1.04 13.26 -20.00
C LEU A 287 2.44 12.70 -20.29
N GLN A 288 3.45 13.04 -19.48
CA GLN A 288 4.80 12.49 -19.57
C GLN A 288 4.85 10.99 -19.24
N PHE A 289 3.90 10.47 -18.45
CA PHE A 289 3.86 9.06 -18.05
C PHE A 289 3.05 8.23 -19.05
N ASP A 290 3.73 7.59 -20.00
CA ASP A 290 3.10 6.80 -21.07
C ASP A 290 2.24 5.65 -20.58
N LYS A 291 2.64 5.04 -19.46
CA LYS A 291 1.97 3.89 -18.86
C LYS A 291 0.83 4.26 -17.90
N LEU A 292 0.63 5.55 -17.60
CA LEU A 292 -0.41 5.99 -16.70
C LEU A 292 -1.80 5.71 -17.29
N ARG A 293 -2.62 4.98 -16.52
CA ARG A 293 -3.99 4.57 -16.90
C ARG A 293 -5.02 4.98 -15.87
N ILE A 294 -4.65 5.01 -14.59
CA ILE A 294 -5.56 5.32 -13.49
C ILE A 294 -5.07 6.61 -12.81
N LEU A 295 -5.95 7.61 -12.78
CA LEU A 295 -5.70 8.93 -12.20
C LEU A 295 -6.78 9.29 -11.19
N TRP A 296 -6.38 9.71 -9.99
CA TRP A 296 -7.26 10.35 -9.02
C TRP A 296 -6.58 11.61 -8.48
N LEU A 297 -7.31 12.72 -8.48
CA LEU A 297 -6.81 14.05 -8.09
C LEU A 297 -7.58 14.69 -6.91
N GLY A 298 -8.38 13.90 -6.17
CA GLY A 298 -9.13 14.39 -5.00
C GLY A 298 -10.60 13.99 -4.94
N THR A 299 -11.27 13.88 -6.09
CA THR A 299 -12.74 13.67 -6.15
C THR A 299 -13.14 12.37 -6.80
N LYS A 300 -12.64 12.10 -8.02
CA LYS A 300 -13.01 10.93 -8.81
C LYS A 300 -11.82 10.18 -9.36
N THR A 301 -11.94 8.86 -9.39
CA THR A 301 -11.00 7.99 -10.12
C THR A 301 -11.38 8.01 -11.59
N CYS A 302 -10.40 8.26 -12.43
CA CYS A 302 -10.49 8.19 -13.87
C CYS A 302 -9.62 7.02 -14.36
N ALA A 303 -10.20 6.15 -15.19
CA ALA A 303 -9.46 5.09 -15.90
C ALA A 303 -9.55 5.31 -17.42
N LEU A 304 -8.48 4.97 -18.15
CA LEU A 304 -8.37 4.95 -19.62
C LEU A 304 -8.26 3.53 -20.15
#